data_AF-A0A7S2C4J3-F1
#
_entry.id   AF-A0A7S2C4J3-F1
#
_cell.length_a   1.000
_cell.length_b   1.000
_cell.length_c   1.000
_cell.angle_alpha   90.00
_cell.angle_beta   90.00
_cell.angle_gamma   90.00
#
_symmetry.space_group_name_H-M   'P 1'
#
loop_
_entity.id
_entity.type
_entity.pdbx_description
1 polymer ?
#
loop_
_entity_poly.entity_id
_entity_poly.type
_entity_poly.pdbx_seq_one_letter_code
_entity_poly.pdbx_strand_id
1 'polypeptide(L)'
;VNTPPGGPGSLPRVQWSDGTSYDGLNIAAILKRIQTEHPHPPHFFPPVSTATNIAEASFDRFNGIMPRFTRPSSLAPFVFADKVHAIGKFELEKVVGDQAVPQFKYQVAVEVFDEVLGEYENGPFVTGPSISAADIYWAPFIERFVAHVPMLYEDPDLRSDEFEYLENWFDSMDRLVPCYPCRVKGRVETWRKLLAETHPSLPLRDNVRPVPDLPTKSYDANEVWTRYAKDRPYVAKTPAEEVAACIVRNHEVIIKGAAEACRLLDEDADAAAREICFALLSDGTKPKLSAEALDVLSYLDSGPEGLAVPGDLGVIPAEALRSLIGRT
;
A
#
# COMPACT_ATOMS: atom_id res chain seq x y z
N VAL A 1 -30.51 -2.33 5.23
CA VAL A 1 -29.65 -3.22 4.42
C VAL A 1 -29.06 -2.37 3.32
N ASN A 2 -27.83 -1.91 3.51
CA ASN A 2 -27.14 -1.08 2.51
C ASN A 2 -26.42 -2.03 1.56
N THR A 3 -26.46 -1.77 0.25
CA THR A 3 -25.58 -2.46 -0.69
C THR A 3 -24.13 -2.06 -0.38
N PRO A 4 -23.18 -3.01 -0.33
CA PRO A 4 -21.77 -2.69 -0.15
C PRO A 4 -21.26 -1.87 -1.35
N PRO A 5 -20.25 -1.01 -1.17
CA PRO A 5 -19.62 -0.24 -2.25
C PRO A 5 -18.72 -1.14 -3.12
N GLY A 6 -19.32 -2.11 -3.81
CA GLY A 6 -18.62 -3.18 -4.52
C GLY A 6 -19.32 -3.71 -5.77
N GLY A 7 -20.26 -2.95 -6.36
CA GLY A 7 -20.82 -3.28 -7.67
C GLY A 7 -19.82 -3.01 -8.81
N PRO A 8 -19.85 -3.75 -9.94
CA PRO A 8 -18.94 -3.53 -11.06
C PRO A 8 -19.07 -2.09 -11.58
N GLY A 9 -18.06 -1.27 -11.29
CA GLY A 9 -18.12 0.20 -11.38
C GLY A 9 -17.59 0.93 -10.12
N SER A 10 -17.28 0.21 -9.05
CA SER A 10 -16.65 0.69 -7.81
C SER A 10 -15.11 0.78 -7.93
N LEU A 11 -14.62 1.60 -8.86
CA LEU A 11 -13.29 2.20 -8.71
C LEU A 11 -13.36 3.33 -7.67
N PRO A 12 -12.27 3.69 -6.98
CA PRO A 12 -12.25 4.92 -6.19
C PRO A 12 -12.62 6.09 -7.08
N ARG A 13 -13.55 6.95 -6.62
CA ARG A 13 -13.98 8.15 -7.35
C ARG A 13 -13.66 9.38 -6.52
N VAL A 14 -12.97 10.34 -7.12
CA VAL A 14 -12.77 11.65 -6.50
C VAL A 14 -13.91 12.54 -6.97
N GLN A 15 -14.86 12.81 -6.07
CA GLN A 15 -15.93 13.77 -6.28
C GLN A 15 -15.51 15.13 -5.70
N TRP A 16 -15.70 16.18 -6.48
CA TRP A 16 -15.28 17.54 -6.15
C TRP A 16 -16.46 18.41 -5.72
N SER A 17 -16.15 19.54 -5.09
CA SER A 17 -17.14 20.49 -4.56
C SER A 17 -18.03 21.15 -5.64
N ASP A 18 -17.57 21.16 -6.90
CA ASP A 18 -18.34 21.62 -8.07
C ASP A 18 -19.25 20.53 -8.67
N GLY A 19 -19.26 19.31 -8.10
CA GLY A 19 -20.04 18.17 -8.60
C GLY A 19 -19.33 17.34 -9.67
N THR A 20 -18.14 17.74 -10.16
CA THR A 20 -17.30 16.91 -11.03
C THR A 20 -16.92 15.62 -10.32
N SER A 21 -16.83 14.51 -11.05
CA SER A 21 -16.19 13.29 -10.54
C SER A 21 -15.25 12.69 -11.57
N TYR A 22 -14.10 12.20 -11.10
CA TYR A 22 -13.20 11.34 -11.87
C TYR A 22 -13.20 9.95 -11.27
N ASP A 23 -13.03 8.94 -12.12
CA ASP A 23 -12.73 7.58 -11.68
C ASP A 23 -11.23 7.38 -11.44
N GLY A 24 -10.88 6.30 -10.74
CA GLY A 24 -9.50 5.91 -10.47
C GLY A 24 -8.68 5.47 -11.69
N LEU A 25 -9.21 5.58 -12.92
CA LEU A 25 -8.42 5.45 -14.14
C LEU A 25 -7.81 6.81 -14.55
N ASN A 26 -8.53 7.90 -14.29
CA ASN A 26 -8.14 9.27 -14.63
C ASN A 26 -7.15 9.89 -13.61
N ILE A 27 -6.17 9.12 -13.13
CA ILE A 27 -5.21 9.55 -12.10
C ILE A 27 -4.45 10.82 -12.53
N ALA A 28 -4.04 10.91 -13.80
CA ALA A 28 -3.39 12.12 -14.31
C ALA A 28 -4.28 13.38 -14.22
N ALA A 29 -5.60 13.26 -14.47
CA ALA A 29 -6.54 14.38 -14.33
C ALA A 29 -6.79 14.73 -12.86
N ILE A 30 -6.89 13.72 -11.98
CA ILE A 30 -7.00 13.91 -10.53
C ILE A 30 -5.78 14.67 -10.01
N LEU A 31 -4.55 14.21 -10.30
CA LEU A 31 -3.33 14.87 -9.83
C LEU A 31 -3.16 16.28 -10.40
N LYS A 32 -3.48 16.50 -11.69
CA LYS A 32 -3.49 17.85 -12.28
C LYS A 32 -4.48 18.77 -11.56
N ARG A 33 -5.66 18.28 -11.19
CA ARG A 33 -6.66 19.07 -10.44
C ARG A 33 -6.22 19.34 -9.00
N ILE A 34 -5.65 18.36 -8.29
CA ILE A 34 -5.06 18.55 -6.96
C ILE A 34 -3.99 19.66 -7.00
N GLN A 35 -3.03 19.61 -7.94
CA GLN A 35 -2.01 20.67 -8.10
C GLN A 35 -2.60 22.03 -8.51
N THR A 36 -3.79 22.05 -9.13
CA THR A 36 -4.47 23.31 -9.52
C THR A 36 -5.18 23.96 -8.34
N GLU A 37 -5.87 23.18 -7.51
CA GLU A 37 -6.55 23.67 -6.30
C GLU A 37 -5.59 23.90 -5.13
N HIS A 38 -4.43 23.22 -5.13
CA HIS A 38 -3.38 23.34 -4.13
C HIS A 38 -2.02 23.62 -4.80
N PRO A 39 -1.77 24.86 -5.27
CA PRO A 39 -0.58 25.23 -6.04
C PRO A 39 0.70 25.39 -5.19
N HIS A 40 0.75 24.83 -3.98
CA HIS A 40 1.91 24.85 -3.11
C HIS A 40 2.76 23.57 -3.27
N PRO A 41 4.09 23.61 -3.06
CA PRO A 41 4.93 22.43 -3.19
C PRO A 41 4.51 21.25 -2.27
N PRO A 42 4.74 19.99 -2.68
CA PRO A 42 5.44 19.55 -3.89
C PRO A 42 4.61 19.70 -5.18
N HIS A 43 5.27 20.01 -6.30
CA HIS A 43 4.64 20.03 -7.62
C HIS A 43 4.82 18.66 -8.29
N PHE A 44 3.74 17.88 -8.38
CA PHE A 44 3.73 16.57 -9.03
C PHE A 44 4.04 16.65 -10.54
N PHE A 45 3.68 17.76 -11.19
CA PHE A 45 4.09 18.10 -12.55
C PHE A 45 5.10 19.26 -12.47
N PRO A 46 6.42 18.99 -12.59
CA PRO A 46 7.44 20.01 -12.40
C PRO A 46 7.41 21.04 -13.53
N PRO A 47 7.54 22.36 -13.26
CA PRO A 47 7.30 23.43 -14.24
C PRO A 47 8.32 23.51 -15.39
N VAL A 48 9.37 22.68 -15.37
CA VAL A 48 10.26 22.49 -16.51
C VAL A 48 9.52 21.62 -17.54
N SER A 49 9.29 22.15 -18.74
CA SER A 49 8.47 21.48 -19.78
C SER A 49 8.92 20.04 -20.07
N THR A 50 10.22 19.78 -20.13
CA THR A 50 10.76 18.42 -20.28
C THR A 50 10.31 17.50 -19.14
N ALA A 51 10.41 17.93 -17.88
CA ALA A 51 10.04 17.12 -16.71
C ALA A 51 8.53 16.90 -16.59
N THR A 52 7.69 17.89 -16.95
CA THR A 52 6.24 17.66 -17.12
C THR A 52 5.97 16.63 -18.22
N ASN A 53 6.62 16.77 -19.39
CA ASN A 53 6.44 15.82 -20.49
C ASN A 53 6.88 14.39 -20.11
N ILE A 54 7.96 14.23 -19.34
CA ILE A 54 8.39 12.93 -18.80
C ILE A 54 7.37 12.38 -17.81
N ALA A 55 6.92 13.21 -16.84
CA ALA A 55 5.92 12.79 -15.86
C ALA A 55 4.61 12.32 -16.53
N GLU A 56 4.19 12.98 -17.61
CA GLU A 56 3.02 12.59 -18.41
C GLU A 56 3.29 11.36 -19.29
N ALA A 57 4.44 11.28 -19.96
CA ALA A 57 4.83 10.12 -20.76
C ALA A 57 5.00 8.85 -19.92
N SER A 58 5.35 8.95 -18.64
CA SER A 58 5.47 7.81 -17.72
C SER A 58 4.14 7.11 -17.42
N PHE A 59 2.98 7.73 -17.68
CA PHE A 59 1.68 7.04 -17.67
C PHE A 59 1.52 6.13 -18.90
N ASP A 60 1.92 6.60 -20.10
CA ASP A 60 1.90 5.78 -21.32
C ASP A 60 2.99 4.71 -21.30
N ARG A 61 4.19 5.04 -20.78
CA ARG A 61 5.31 4.11 -20.62
C ARG A 61 4.96 2.96 -19.68
N PHE A 62 4.26 3.24 -18.58
CA PHE A 62 3.68 2.20 -17.70
C PHE A 62 2.81 1.21 -18.47
N ASN A 63 1.89 1.73 -19.31
CA ASN A 63 0.99 0.89 -20.13
C ASN A 63 1.73 0.12 -21.24
N GLY A 64 2.95 0.53 -21.60
CA GLY A 64 3.83 -0.19 -22.52
C GLY A 64 4.72 -1.24 -21.86
N ILE A 65 5.17 -1.00 -20.63
CA ILE A 65 6.06 -1.88 -19.84
C ILE A 65 5.26 -3.02 -19.18
N MET A 66 4.15 -2.69 -18.53
CA MET A 66 3.39 -3.67 -17.75
C MET A 66 2.70 -4.71 -18.63
N PRO A 67 2.54 -5.97 -18.17
CA PRO A 67 1.93 -7.01 -18.98
C PRO A 67 0.51 -6.64 -19.44
N ARG A 68 0.22 -6.82 -20.74
CA ARG A 68 -1.10 -6.47 -21.29
C ARG A 68 -2.23 -7.18 -20.53
N PHE A 69 -3.32 -6.44 -20.35
CA PHE A 69 -4.52 -6.81 -19.59
C PHE A 69 -4.40 -6.81 -18.05
N THR A 70 -3.24 -6.45 -17.48
CA THR A 70 -3.18 -6.14 -16.05
C THR A 70 -3.92 -4.83 -15.77
N ARG A 71 -4.96 -4.86 -14.93
CA ARG A 71 -5.83 -3.69 -14.65
C ARG A 71 -5.32 -2.92 -13.42
N PRO A 72 -5.42 -1.58 -13.37
CA PRO A 72 -5.43 -0.85 -12.09
C PRO A 72 -6.62 -1.31 -11.22
N SER A 73 -6.32 -2.11 -10.18
CA SER A 73 -7.28 -2.66 -9.21
C SER A 73 -6.54 -2.94 -7.89
N SER A 74 -7.26 -3.01 -6.78
CA SER A 74 -6.71 -3.08 -5.42
C SER A 74 -6.18 -4.46 -5.00
N LEU A 75 -6.65 -5.55 -5.62
CA LEU A 75 -6.50 -6.90 -5.06
C LEU A 75 -5.17 -7.58 -5.45
N ALA A 76 -5.06 -8.09 -6.68
CA ALA A 76 -3.81 -8.65 -7.23
C ALA A 76 -3.70 -8.60 -8.78
N PRO A 77 -4.27 -7.60 -9.47
CA PRO A 77 -4.56 -7.67 -10.91
C PRO A 77 -3.34 -7.70 -11.84
N PHE A 78 -2.13 -7.43 -11.33
CA PHE A 78 -0.89 -7.52 -12.09
C PHE A 78 -0.37 -8.95 -12.19
N VAL A 79 -0.83 -9.84 -11.30
CA VAL A 79 -0.48 -11.26 -11.27
C VAL A 79 -1.13 -12.03 -12.44
N PHE A 80 -2.20 -11.51 -13.06
CA PHE A 80 -3.06 -12.27 -13.97
C PHE A 80 -3.23 -11.64 -15.34
N ALA A 81 -3.22 -12.48 -16.38
CA ALA A 81 -3.71 -12.10 -17.71
C ALA A 81 -5.23 -12.32 -17.77
N ASP A 82 -6.01 -11.24 -17.82
CA ASP A 82 -7.46 -11.32 -17.95
C ASP A 82 -7.86 -11.97 -19.29
N LYS A 83 -8.55 -13.12 -19.23
CA LYS A 83 -9.04 -13.83 -20.43
C LYS A 83 -10.20 -13.09 -21.13
N VAL A 84 -10.79 -12.07 -20.49
CA VAL A 84 -12.02 -11.42 -20.95
C VAL A 84 -11.72 -10.23 -21.87
N HIS A 85 -11.50 -10.52 -23.16
CA HIS A 85 -12.22 -9.88 -24.31
C HIS A 85 -11.58 -10.15 -25.69
N ALA A 86 -10.32 -10.60 -25.78
CA ALA A 86 -9.57 -10.59 -27.04
C ALA A 86 -9.73 -11.83 -27.96
N ILE A 87 -10.34 -12.92 -27.49
CA ILE A 87 -10.42 -14.20 -28.23
C ILE A 87 -11.89 -14.65 -28.36
N GLY A 88 -12.24 -15.17 -29.55
CA GLY A 88 -13.59 -15.63 -29.86
C GLY A 88 -14.07 -16.78 -28.97
N LYS A 89 -15.39 -16.85 -28.77
CA LYS A 89 -16.11 -17.69 -27.78
C LYS A 89 -16.08 -19.22 -28.03
N PHE A 90 -15.08 -19.76 -28.76
CA PHE A 90 -15.10 -21.14 -29.26
C PHE A 90 -13.86 -22.01 -28.97
N GLU A 91 -12.77 -21.47 -28.39
CA GLU A 91 -11.55 -22.26 -28.08
C GLU A 91 -11.17 -22.26 -26.58
N LEU A 92 -12.09 -21.84 -25.71
CA LEU A 92 -11.81 -21.55 -24.30
C LEU A 92 -11.72 -22.76 -23.37
N GLU A 93 -12.08 -23.98 -23.82
CA GLU A 93 -12.11 -25.19 -22.98
C GLU A 93 -10.80 -26.01 -22.96
N LYS A 94 -9.76 -25.60 -23.70
CA LYS A 94 -8.49 -26.36 -23.79
C LYS A 94 -7.20 -25.58 -23.54
N VAL A 95 -7.28 -24.28 -23.24
CA VAL A 95 -6.10 -23.47 -22.85
C VAL A 95 -6.14 -23.18 -21.35
N VAL A 96 -5.35 -23.97 -20.63
CA VAL A 96 -4.96 -23.98 -19.19
C VAL A 96 -5.62 -22.91 -18.31
N GLY A 97 -6.23 -23.35 -17.20
CA GLY A 97 -6.86 -22.48 -16.20
C GLY A 97 -5.88 -21.46 -15.60
N ASP A 98 -6.37 -20.23 -15.45
CA ASP A 98 -5.96 -19.17 -14.50
C ASP A 98 -4.46 -19.04 -14.20
N GLN A 99 -3.62 -19.19 -15.23
CA GLN A 99 -2.17 -19.06 -15.07
C GLN A 99 -1.81 -17.60 -14.78
N ALA A 100 -1.07 -17.39 -13.69
CA ALA A 100 -0.35 -16.16 -13.46
C ALA A 100 0.57 -15.85 -14.65
N VAL A 101 0.85 -14.57 -14.92
CA VAL A 101 1.66 -14.20 -16.10
C VAL A 101 3.04 -14.88 -16.02
N PRO A 102 3.64 -15.37 -17.12
CA PRO A 102 4.95 -16.01 -17.06
C PRO A 102 6.04 -15.12 -16.42
N GLN A 103 6.87 -15.70 -15.54
CA GLN A 103 7.92 -15.02 -14.74
C GLN A 103 8.71 -13.98 -15.54
N PHE A 104 9.17 -14.34 -16.75
CA PHE A 104 9.97 -13.46 -17.61
C PHE A 104 9.30 -12.12 -17.95
N LYS A 105 7.96 -12.02 -17.87
CA LYS A 105 7.24 -10.76 -18.11
C LYS A 105 7.21 -9.85 -16.88
N TYR A 106 7.33 -10.39 -15.66
CA TYR A 106 7.59 -9.56 -14.48
C TYR A 106 9.02 -9.09 -14.47
N GLN A 107 9.95 -9.99 -14.74
CA GLN A 107 11.38 -9.67 -14.84
C GLN A 107 11.59 -8.53 -15.84
N VAL A 108 11.12 -8.64 -17.09
CA VAL A 108 11.22 -7.54 -18.08
C VAL A 108 10.47 -6.28 -17.63
N ALA A 109 9.34 -6.38 -16.93
CA ALA A 109 8.63 -5.20 -16.43
C ALA A 109 9.33 -4.49 -15.26
N VAL A 110 10.13 -5.22 -14.48
CA VAL A 110 10.98 -4.70 -13.40
C VAL A 110 12.28 -4.15 -13.97
N GLU A 111 12.99 -4.91 -14.80
CA GLU A 111 14.23 -4.51 -15.49
C GLU A 111 14.03 -3.18 -16.21
N VAL A 112 12.97 -3.06 -17.02
CA VAL A 112 12.69 -1.80 -17.75
C VAL A 112 12.16 -0.69 -16.84
N PHE A 113 11.70 -0.98 -15.61
CA PHE A 113 11.38 0.06 -14.61
C PHE A 113 12.62 0.55 -13.86
N ASP A 114 13.56 -0.34 -13.53
CA ASP A 114 14.87 0.01 -13.00
C ASP A 114 15.65 0.87 -14.01
N GLU A 115 15.61 0.51 -15.30
CA GLU A 115 16.09 1.35 -16.41
C GLU A 115 15.42 2.74 -16.44
N VAL A 116 14.11 2.87 -16.20
CA VAL A 116 13.42 4.19 -16.14
C VAL A 116 13.99 5.05 -15.02
N LEU A 117 14.23 4.46 -13.84
CA LEU A 117 14.78 5.16 -12.69
C LEU A 117 16.25 5.56 -12.93
N GLY A 118 17.01 4.75 -13.66
CA GLY A 118 18.38 5.02 -14.09
C GLY A 118 18.54 6.09 -15.20
N GLU A 119 17.48 6.52 -15.88
CA GLU A 119 17.57 7.54 -16.94
C GLU A 119 17.98 8.94 -16.44
N TYR A 120 17.92 9.20 -15.14
CA TYR A 120 18.23 10.49 -14.54
C TYR A 120 19.38 10.37 -13.55
N GLU A 121 20.56 10.88 -13.91
CA GLU A 121 21.79 10.89 -13.06
C GLU A 121 21.60 11.54 -11.67
N ASN A 122 20.51 12.29 -11.48
CA ASN A 122 20.13 12.94 -10.23
C ASN A 122 18.88 12.29 -9.60
N GLY A 123 18.61 11.03 -9.92
CA GLY A 123 17.55 10.20 -9.31
C GLY A 123 17.68 10.15 -7.78
N PRO A 124 16.55 9.95 -7.09
CA PRO A 124 16.03 8.59 -6.98
C PRO A 124 14.58 8.40 -7.46
N PHE A 125 13.95 9.44 -8.01
CA PHE A 125 12.56 9.41 -8.49
C PHE A 125 12.47 9.36 -10.01
N VAL A 126 11.31 8.99 -10.56
CA VAL A 126 11.06 8.80 -12.00
C VAL A 126 11.31 10.07 -12.84
N THR A 127 11.37 11.25 -12.22
CA THR A 127 11.81 12.50 -12.88
C THR A 127 13.00 13.18 -12.18
N GLY A 128 13.91 12.41 -11.59
CA GLY A 128 15.14 12.89 -10.96
C GLY A 128 15.03 13.14 -9.44
N PRO A 129 15.41 14.32 -8.92
CA PRO A 129 15.70 14.49 -7.49
C PRO A 129 14.47 14.72 -6.59
N SER A 130 13.26 14.74 -7.15
CA SER A 130 12.00 15.04 -6.44
C SER A 130 10.86 14.14 -6.91
N ILE A 131 10.00 13.73 -5.97
CA ILE A 131 8.78 12.97 -6.27
C ILE A 131 7.87 13.70 -7.27
N SER A 132 7.35 12.94 -8.24
CA SER A 132 6.49 13.41 -9.32
C SER A 132 5.13 12.68 -9.36
N ALA A 133 4.28 13.10 -10.31
CA ALA A 133 3.04 12.41 -10.64
C ALA A 133 3.29 10.98 -11.16
N ALA A 134 4.46 10.70 -11.74
CA ALA A 134 4.83 9.37 -12.19
C ALA A 134 5.09 8.43 -11.00
N ASP A 135 5.88 8.85 -10.01
CA ASP A 135 6.13 8.04 -8.80
C ASP A 135 4.83 7.70 -8.06
N ILE A 136 3.91 8.66 -7.96
CA ILE A 136 2.58 8.47 -7.35
C ILE A 136 1.73 7.48 -8.16
N TYR A 137 1.85 7.49 -9.49
CA TYR A 137 1.17 6.54 -10.36
C TYR A 137 1.76 5.13 -10.27
N TRP A 138 3.08 5.00 -10.23
CA TRP A 138 3.77 3.70 -10.22
C TRP A 138 3.78 3.01 -8.85
N ALA A 139 3.82 3.75 -7.73
CA ALA A 139 4.06 3.17 -6.40
C ALA A 139 3.09 2.05 -5.95
N PRO A 140 1.76 2.15 -6.13
CA PRO A 140 0.81 1.10 -5.69
C PRO A 140 0.94 -0.23 -6.44
N PHE A 141 1.66 -0.23 -7.57
CA PHE A 141 1.90 -1.38 -8.44
C PHE A 141 3.20 -2.08 -8.02
N ILE A 142 4.24 -1.27 -7.84
CA ILE A 142 5.59 -1.67 -7.47
C ILE A 142 5.65 -2.23 -6.03
N GLU A 143 4.87 -1.67 -5.08
CA GLU A 143 4.56 -2.29 -3.78
C GLU A 143 4.15 -3.76 -3.89
N ARG A 144 3.17 -4.03 -4.75
CA ARG A 144 2.54 -5.34 -4.86
C ARG A 144 3.38 -6.31 -5.63
N PHE A 145 4.22 -5.85 -6.56
CA PHE A 145 5.27 -6.69 -7.14
C PHE A 145 6.22 -7.21 -6.06
N VAL A 146 6.73 -6.35 -5.17
CA VAL A 146 7.58 -6.76 -4.05
C VAL A 146 6.89 -7.76 -3.11
N ALA A 147 5.57 -7.62 -2.89
CA ALA A 147 4.83 -8.54 -2.05
C ALA A 147 4.49 -9.88 -2.74
N HIS A 148 3.99 -9.85 -3.98
CA HIS A 148 3.35 -10.96 -4.68
C HIS A 148 4.30 -11.79 -5.53
N VAL A 149 5.23 -11.16 -6.26
CA VAL A 149 6.13 -11.88 -7.20
C VAL A 149 6.98 -12.95 -6.46
N PRO A 150 7.49 -12.71 -5.24
CA PRO A 150 8.17 -13.74 -4.45
C PRO A 150 7.29 -14.92 -3.96
N MET A 151 5.96 -14.76 -3.90
CA MET A 151 5.04 -15.88 -3.62
C MET A 151 4.81 -16.78 -4.84
N LEU A 152 5.03 -16.25 -6.04
CA LEU A 152 4.63 -16.89 -7.30
C LEU A 152 5.77 -17.60 -8.02
N TYR A 153 7.02 -17.15 -7.80
CA TYR A 153 8.19 -17.59 -8.55
C TYR A 153 9.38 -17.90 -7.64
N GLU A 154 10.36 -18.62 -8.21
CA GLU A 154 11.62 -18.92 -7.54
C GLU A 154 12.54 -17.70 -7.55
N ASP A 155 12.92 -17.30 -6.34
CA ASP A 155 13.95 -16.34 -5.94
C ASP A 155 14.01 -14.94 -6.59
N PRO A 156 12.89 -14.24 -6.88
CA PRO A 156 12.93 -12.84 -7.28
C PRO A 156 13.13 -11.93 -6.05
N ASP A 157 14.28 -11.25 -5.94
CA ASP A 157 14.53 -10.24 -4.90
C ASP A 157 14.53 -8.82 -5.47
N LEU A 158 13.33 -8.24 -5.55
CA LEU A 158 13.07 -6.90 -6.10
C LEU A 158 13.57 -5.74 -5.19
N ARG A 159 14.34 -6.05 -4.14
CA ARG A 159 15.06 -5.11 -3.28
C ARG A 159 16.47 -5.65 -3.01
N SER A 160 17.26 -5.71 -4.09
CA SER A 160 18.63 -6.23 -4.10
C SER A 160 19.52 -5.45 -5.07
N ASP A 161 20.83 -5.69 -4.99
CA ASP A 161 21.86 -5.10 -5.84
C ASP A 161 21.67 -5.36 -7.37
N GLU A 162 20.75 -6.26 -7.77
CA GLU A 162 20.36 -6.46 -9.18
C GLU A 162 19.47 -5.32 -9.73
N PHE A 163 18.74 -4.63 -8.84
CA PHE A 163 17.82 -3.53 -9.17
C PHE A 163 18.16 -2.31 -8.28
N GLU A 164 19.38 -1.78 -8.45
CA GLU A 164 19.94 -0.72 -7.59
C GLU A 164 19.07 0.55 -7.60
N TYR A 165 18.55 0.95 -8.77
CA TYR A 165 17.71 2.15 -8.87
C TYR A 165 16.35 1.94 -8.21
N LEU A 166 15.79 0.73 -8.28
CA LEU A 166 14.55 0.34 -7.62
C LEU A 166 14.69 0.25 -6.10
N GLU A 167 15.77 -0.32 -5.56
CA GLU A 167 16.02 -0.31 -4.11
C GLU A 167 16.20 1.12 -3.60
N ASN A 168 16.97 1.95 -4.32
CA ASN A 168 17.16 3.37 -4.02
C ASN A 168 15.84 4.17 -4.09
N TRP A 169 14.97 3.89 -5.07
CA TRP A 169 13.63 4.47 -5.16
C TRP A 169 12.76 4.10 -3.96
N PHE A 170 12.75 2.82 -3.54
CA PHE A 170 12.01 2.38 -2.37
C PHE A 170 12.48 3.09 -1.09
N ASP A 171 13.79 3.10 -0.84
CA ASP A 171 14.36 3.76 0.32
C ASP A 171 14.11 5.27 0.30
N SER A 172 14.15 5.89 -0.87
CA SER A 172 13.89 7.32 -1.04
C SER A 172 12.42 7.69 -0.87
N MET A 173 11.48 6.86 -1.33
CA MET A 173 10.06 7.01 -1.02
C MET A 173 9.80 6.88 0.48
N ASP A 174 10.41 5.90 1.15
CA ASP A 174 10.26 5.70 2.59
C ASP A 174 10.91 6.81 3.44
N ARG A 175 11.99 7.45 2.96
CA ARG A 175 12.75 8.48 3.71
C ARG A 175 12.35 9.91 3.40
N LEU A 176 12.11 10.23 2.13
CA LEU A 176 11.99 11.61 1.62
C LEU A 176 10.53 12.03 1.37
N VAL A 177 9.58 11.09 1.40
CA VAL A 177 8.16 11.33 1.13
C VAL A 177 7.31 10.94 2.35
N PRO A 178 7.30 11.72 3.46
CA PRO A 178 6.78 11.24 4.75
C PRO A 178 5.32 10.76 4.74
N CYS A 179 4.47 11.30 3.87
CA CYS A 179 3.09 10.83 3.72
C CYS A 179 2.98 9.39 3.21
N TYR A 180 3.98 8.87 2.49
CA TYR A 180 3.95 7.53 1.91
C TYR A 180 3.95 6.43 3.00
N PRO A 181 5.00 6.24 3.83
CA PRO A 181 4.98 5.22 4.87
C PRO A 181 4.06 5.57 6.06
N CYS A 182 3.62 6.83 6.21
CA CYS A 182 2.69 7.23 7.27
C CYS A 182 1.20 6.97 6.92
N ARG A 183 0.81 6.91 5.64
CA ARG A 183 -0.62 6.81 5.23
C ARG A 183 -0.92 5.99 3.97
N VAL A 184 0.01 5.80 3.06
CA VAL A 184 -0.28 5.26 1.70
C VAL A 184 0.25 3.85 1.52
N LYS A 185 1.51 3.63 1.91
CA LYS A 185 2.24 2.40 1.66
C LYS A 185 1.53 1.21 2.32
N GLY A 186 1.25 0.16 1.56
CA GLY A 186 0.78 -1.11 2.05
C GLY A 186 1.84 -1.89 2.82
N ARG A 187 1.41 -2.83 3.67
CA ARG A 187 2.33 -3.83 4.23
C ARG A 187 2.44 -5.04 3.31
N VAL A 188 3.67 -5.53 3.14
CA VAL A 188 4.02 -6.72 2.37
C VAL A 188 3.14 -7.90 2.78
N GLU A 189 3.03 -8.16 4.08
CA GLU A 189 2.29 -9.34 4.56
C GLU A 189 0.77 -9.21 4.37
N THR A 190 0.20 -8.00 4.47
CA THR A 190 -1.23 -7.81 4.13
C THR A 190 -1.47 -8.00 2.64
N TRP A 191 -0.59 -7.48 1.77
CA TRP A 191 -0.66 -7.73 0.33
C TRP A 191 -0.57 -9.23 0.02
N ARG A 192 0.33 -9.98 0.68
CA ARG A 192 0.47 -11.44 0.55
C ARG A 192 -0.79 -12.20 0.98
N LYS A 193 -1.31 -11.89 2.17
CA LYS A 193 -2.58 -12.44 2.68
C LYS A 193 -3.73 -12.17 1.70
N LEU A 194 -3.84 -10.95 1.19
CA LEU A 194 -4.88 -10.57 0.23
C LEU A 194 -4.80 -11.38 -1.08
N LEU A 195 -3.60 -11.68 -1.58
CA LEU A 195 -3.42 -12.58 -2.74
C LEU A 195 -3.91 -14.00 -2.44
N ALA A 196 -3.55 -14.55 -1.27
CA ALA A 196 -3.97 -15.89 -0.87
C ALA A 196 -5.49 -16.01 -0.66
N GLU A 197 -6.12 -15.00 -0.04
CA GLU A 197 -7.56 -14.98 0.19
C GLU A 197 -8.38 -14.74 -1.09
N THR A 198 -7.88 -13.92 -2.02
CA THR A 198 -8.59 -13.62 -3.28
C THR A 198 -8.32 -14.64 -4.39
N HIS A 199 -7.19 -15.36 -4.35
CA HIS A 199 -6.80 -16.35 -5.35
C HIS A 199 -6.30 -17.67 -4.72
N PRO A 200 -7.11 -18.36 -3.90
CA PRO A 200 -6.72 -19.57 -3.15
C PRO A 200 -6.47 -20.82 -4.02
N SER A 201 -6.64 -20.72 -5.35
CA SER A 201 -6.30 -21.75 -6.33
C SER A 201 -4.85 -21.64 -6.84
N LEU A 202 -4.11 -20.60 -6.49
CA LEU A 202 -2.72 -20.41 -6.91
C LEU A 202 -1.75 -21.33 -6.16
N PRO A 203 -0.67 -21.81 -6.83
CA PRO A 203 0.43 -22.51 -6.18
C PRO A 203 1.38 -21.52 -5.51
N LEU A 204 0.89 -20.82 -4.48
CA LEU A 204 1.69 -19.85 -3.71
C LEU A 204 2.77 -20.59 -2.90
N ARG A 205 3.99 -20.04 -2.88
CA ARG A 205 5.09 -20.46 -2.01
C ARG A 205 4.79 -19.96 -0.59
N ASP A 206 4.88 -20.84 0.41
CA ASP A 206 4.80 -20.44 1.83
C ASP A 206 6.15 -19.92 2.36
N ASN A 207 7.25 -20.56 1.93
CA ASN A 207 8.62 -20.27 2.40
C ASN A 207 9.26 -19.05 1.71
N VAL A 208 8.52 -17.96 1.62
CA VAL A 208 8.97 -16.72 0.96
C VAL A 208 9.90 -15.95 1.90
N ARG A 209 11.02 -15.45 1.38
CA ARG A 209 11.90 -14.54 2.13
C ARG A 209 11.09 -13.34 2.68
N PRO A 210 11.21 -13.01 3.98
CA PRO A 210 10.62 -11.78 4.51
C PRO A 210 11.24 -10.56 3.81
N VAL A 211 10.40 -9.71 3.23
CA VAL A 211 10.81 -8.38 2.75
C VAL A 211 10.37 -7.37 3.81
N PRO A 212 11.25 -6.50 4.30
CA PRO A 212 10.90 -5.56 5.36
C PRO A 212 10.02 -4.43 4.84
N ASP A 213 8.97 -4.10 5.59
CA ASP A 213 8.01 -3.05 5.23
C ASP A 213 8.63 -1.63 5.25
N LEU A 214 9.77 -1.46 5.94
CA LEU A 214 10.55 -0.21 6.05
C LEU A 214 12.05 -0.50 5.84
N PRO A 215 12.88 0.51 5.50
CA PRO A 215 14.33 0.32 5.36
C PRO A 215 14.99 -0.09 6.68
N THR A 216 15.93 -1.03 6.63
CA THR A 216 16.56 -1.61 7.84
C THR A 216 17.83 -0.89 8.28
N LYS A 217 18.54 -0.22 7.35
CA LYS A 217 19.78 0.51 7.61
C LYS A 217 19.46 1.98 7.88
N SER A 218 19.89 2.54 9.01
CA SER A 218 19.84 4.00 9.28
C SER A 218 18.47 4.67 9.02
N TYR A 219 17.37 4.03 9.43
CA TYR A 219 16.01 4.55 9.26
C TYR A 219 15.39 4.88 10.61
N ASP A 220 14.88 6.11 10.78
CA ASP A 220 14.13 6.51 11.96
C ASP A 220 12.67 6.84 11.58
N ALA A 221 11.77 5.90 11.90
CA ALA A 221 10.35 6.05 11.69
C ALA A 221 9.74 7.22 12.50
N ASN A 222 10.33 7.60 13.64
CA ASN A 222 9.88 8.74 14.43
C ASN A 222 10.32 10.07 13.80
N GLU A 223 11.50 10.11 13.16
CA GLU A 223 11.94 11.29 12.41
C GLU A 223 11.05 11.51 11.18
N VAL A 224 10.75 10.44 10.43
CA VAL A 224 9.80 10.47 9.30
C VAL A 224 8.40 10.87 9.78
N TRP A 225 7.89 10.29 10.88
CA TRP A 225 6.61 10.68 11.46
C TRP A 225 6.61 12.15 11.92
N THR A 226 7.68 12.62 12.56
CA THR A 226 7.80 14.02 13.00
C THR A 226 7.74 14.97 11.80
N ARG A 227 8.42 14.64 10.69
CA ARG A 227 8.32 15.40 9.42
C ARG A 227 6.93 15.33 8.78
N TYR A 228 6.17 14.25 8.99
CA TYR A 228 4.78 14.16 8.55
C TYR A 228 3.82 14.98 9.44
N ALA A 229 3.91 14.85 10.77
CA ALA A 229 2.99 15.47 11.72
C ALA A 229 3.20 16.98 11.92
N LYS A 230 4.45 17.47 11.76
CA LYS A 230 4.88 18.87 12.01
C LYS A 230 3.87 19.93 11.58
N ASP A 231 3.40 19.85 10.34
CA ASP A 231 2.54 20.86 9.70
C ASP A 231 1.08 20.37 9.56
N ARG A 232 0.68 19.34 10.34
CA ARG A 232 -0.61 18.64 10.24
C ARG A 232 -1.27 18.48 11.62
N PRO A 233 -1.93 19.51 12.17
CA PRO A 233 -2.50 19.50 13.54
C PRO A 233 -3.69 18.54 13.75
N TYR A 234 -4.12 17.84 12.70
CA TYR A 234 -5.15 16.79 12.72
C TYR A 234 -4.55 15.37 12.73
N VAL A 235 -3.22 15.27 12.78
CA VAL A 235 -2.42 14.05 12.93
C VAL A 235 -1.80 14.06 14.33
N ALA A 236 -1.69 12.89 14.96
CA ALA A 236 -1.11 12.79 16.30
C ALA A 236 0.41 13.01 16.31
N LYS A 237 0.99 13.32 17.48
CA LYS A 237 2.41 13.69 17.60
C LYS A 237 3.34 12.49 17.42
N THR A 238 2.87 11.30 17.78
CA THR A 238 3.61 10.04 17.63
C THR A 238 2.79 9.01 16.82
N PRO A 239 3.43 8.00 16.21
CA PRO A 239 2.70 6.93 15.53
C PRO A 239 1.75 6.18 16.47
N ALA A 240 2.15 5.97 17.72
CA ALA A 240 1.34 5.26 18.71
C ALA A 240 0.10 6.07 19.17
N GLU A 241 0.23 7.40 19.31
CA GLU A 241 -0.93 8.27 19.53
C GLU A 241 -1.91 8.22 18.35
N GLU A 242 -1.44 8.13 17.09
CA GLU A 242 -2.32 8.05 15.91
C GLU A 242 -3.08 6.72 15.89
N VAL A 243 -2.43 5.60 16.24
CA VAL A 243 -3.11 4.30 16.37
C VAL A 243 -4.22 4.39 17.42
N ALA A 244 -3.92 4.91 18.61
CA ALA A 244 -4.93 5.10 19.66
C ALA A 244 -6.07 6.03 19.19
N ALA A 245 -5.75 7.10 18.45
CA ALA A 245 -6.75 7.98 17.85
C ALA A 245 -7.58 7.30 16.75
N CYS A 246 -7.04 6.36 15.98
CA CYS A 246 -7.81 5.52 15.06
C CYS A 246 -8.74 4.56 15.80
N ILE A 247 -8.27 3.89 16.87
CA ILE A 247 -9.12 3.02 17.70
C ILE A 247 -10.30 3.80 18.27
N VAL A 248 -10.06 5.02 18.80
CA VAL A 248 -11.12 5.87 19.36
C VAL A 248 -12.05 6.44 18.30
N ARG A 249 -11.55 6.83 17.11
CA ARG A 249 -12.40 7.37 16.01
C ARG A 249 -13.32 6.29 15.42
N ASN A 250 -12.86 5.05 15.33
CA ASN A 250 -13.58 3.93 14.71
C ASN A 250 -14.18 2.96 15.75
N HIS A 251 -14.32 3.41 17.00
CA HIS A 251 -14.62 2.58 18.17
C HIS A 251 -15.78 1.59 17.95
N GLU A 252 -16.97 2.06 17.58
CA GLU A 252 -18.16 1.21 17.38
C GLU A 252 -17.94 0.08 16.37
N VAL A 253 -17.19 0.33 15.30
CA VAL A 253 -16.87 -0.66 14.25
C VAL A 253 -15.84 -1.66 14.78
N ILE A 254 -14.78 -1.16 15.41
CA ILE A 254 -13.69 -1.97 15.96
C ILE A 254 -14.20 -2.90 17.07
N ILE A 255 -14.98 -2.40 18.04
CA ILE A 255 -15.48 -3.21 19.16
C ILE A 255 -16.34 -4.35 18.61
N LYS A 256 -17.28 -4.04 17.71
CA LYS A 256 -18.17 -5.06 17.14
C LYS A 256 -17.41 -6.10 16.30
N GLY A 257 -16.53 -5.65 15.41
CA GLY A 257 -15.75 -6.56 14.54
C GLY A 257 -14.78 -7.43 15.34
N ALA A 258 -14.17 -6.88 16.39
CA ALA A 258 -13.31 -7.62 17.30
C ALA A 258 -14.10 -8.61 18.18
N ALA A 259 -15.27 -8.22 18.69
CA ALA A 259 -16.15 -9.12 19.45
C ALA A 259 -16.58 -10.33 18.60
N GLU A 260 -16.97 -10.11 17.35
CA GLU A 260 -17.34 -11.19 16.42
C GLU A 260 -16.13 -12.08 16.03
N ALA A 261 -14.98 -11.48 15.71
CA ALA A 261 -13.78 -12.22 15.30
C ALA A 261 -13.12 -13.01 16.45
N CYS A 262 -12.99 -12.39 17.63
CA CYS A 262 -12.35 -12.97 18.81
C CYS A 262 -13.33 -13.78 19.69
N ARG A 263 -14.64 -13.72 19.41
CA ARG A 263 -15.74 -14.35 20.19
C ARG A 263 -15.84 -13.83 21.63
N LEU A 264 -15.59 -12.54 21.80
CA LEU A 264 -15.73 -11.81 23.06
C LEU A 264 -17.14 -11.20 23.19
N LEU A 265 -17.47 -10.68 24.37
CA LEU A 265 -18.58 -9.71 24.50
C LEU A 265 -18.09 -8.32 24.05
N ASP A 266 -19.00 -7.47 23.56
CA ASP A 266 -18.71 -6.07 23.22
C ASP A 266 -18.04 -5.32 24.41
N GLU A 267 -18.43 -5.65 25.64
CA GLU A 267 -17.91 -5.09 26.88
C GLU A 267 -16.44 -5.50 27.15
N ASP A 268 -16.09 -6.76 26.87
CA ASP A 268 -14.72 -7.28 27.00
C ASP A 268 -13.83 -6.73 25.88
N ALA A 269 -14.36 -6.64 24.65
CA ALA A 269 -13.67 -6.06 23.50
C ALA A 269 -13.39 -4.56 23.68
N ASP A 270 -14.31 -3.80 24.29
CA ASP A 270 -14.10 -2.40 24.67
C ASP A 270 -13.04 -2.26 25.78
N ALA A 271 -13.08 -3.10 26.82
CA ALA A 271 -12.04 -3.12 27.85
C ALA A 271 -10.64 -3.41 27.25
N ALA A 272 -10.55 -4.42 26.38
CA ALA A 272 -9.35 -4.78 25.63
C ALA A 272 -8.84 -3.63 24.73
N ALA A 273 -9.72 -2.99 23.95
CA ALA A 273 -9.35 -1.87 23.08
C ALA A 273 -8.84 -0.65 23.89
N ARG A 274 -9.42 -0.37 25.06
CA ARG A 274 -8.94 0.66 26.00
C ARG A 274 -7.58 0.31 26.59
N GLU A 275 -7.33 -0.96 26.90
CA GLU A 275 -6.04 -1.45 27.40
C GLU A 275 -4.93 -1.28 26.35
N ILE A 276 -5.21 -1.61 25.09
CA ILE A 276 -4.32 -1.36 23.95
C ILE A 276 -4.05 0.15 23.80
N CYS A 277 -5.08 1.00 23.87
CA CYS A 277 -4.90 2.46 23.81
C CYS A 277 -4.02 2.97 24.97
N PHE A 278 -4.22 2.47 26.19
CA PHE A 278 -3.38 2.82 27.32
C PHE A 278 -1.92 2.38 27.09
N ALA A 279 -1.69 1.18 26.57
CA ALA A 279 -0.35 0.66 26.26
C ALA A 279 0.37 1.47 25.17
N LEU A 280 -0.35 1.96 24.15
CA LEU A 280 0.18 2.85 23.11
C LEU A 280 0.61 4.21 23.67
N LEU A 281 -0.14 4.75 24.62
CA LEU A 281 0.07 6.08 25.22
C LEU A 281 1.01 6.08 26.44
N SER A 282 1.58 4.94 26.81
CA SER A 282 2.28 4.72 28.09
C SER A 282 3.75 5.22 28.16
N ASP A 283 4.18 6.17 27.30
CA ASP A 283 5.54 6.75 27.25
C ASP A 283 6.68 5.70 27.31
N GLY A 284 6.48 4.55 26.65
CA GLY A 284 7.45 3.45 26.62
C GLY A 284 7.48 2.58 27.88
N THR A 285 6.71 2.89 28.92
CA THR A 285 6.37 1.89 29.94
C THR A 285 5.50 0.81 29.31
N LYS A 286 5.69 -0.44 29.75
CA LYS A 286 5.12 -1.63 29.10
C LYS A 286 4.12 -2.29 30.04
N PRO A 287 2.83 -1.91 30.03
CA PRO A 287 1.82 -2.70 30.71
C PRO A 287 1.78 -4.11 30.09
N LYS A 288 1.60 -5.13 30.93
CA LYS A 288 1.33 -6.49 30.45
C LYS A 288 -0.14 -6.54 30.02
N LEU A 289 -0.38 -6.78 28.74
CA LEU A 289 -1.72 -6.94 28.19
C LEU A 289 -2.44 -8.18 28.76
N SER A 290 -3.76 -8.08 28.89
CA SER A 290 -4.69 -9.22 29.06
C SER A 290 -4.68 -10.15 27.85
N ALA A 291 -5.29 -11.34 27.96
CA ALA A 291 -5.38 -12.28 26.83
C ALA A 291 -6.33 -11.74 25.76
N GLU A 292 -7.43 -11.16 26.23
CA GLU A 292 -8.47 -10.48 25.49
C GLU A 292 -7.89 -9.30 24.70
N ALA A 293 -7.01 -8.49 25.31
CA ALA A 293 -6.27 -7.44 24.61
C ALA A 293 -5.26 -7.97 23.58
N LEU A 294 -4.72 -9.18 23.73
CA LEU A 294 -3.85 -9.78 22.71
C LEU A 294 -4.64 -10.32 21.52
N ASP A 295 -5.81 -10.91 21.75
CA ASP A 295 -6.72 -11.35 20.68
C ASP A 295 -7.27 -10.15 19.90
N VAL A 296 -7.73 -9.08 20.57
CA VAL A 296 -8.17 -7.83 19.91
C VAL A 296 -7.02 -7.15 19.18
N LEU A 297 -5.80 -7.15 19.74
CA LEU A 297 -4.61 -6.63 19.06
C LEU A 297 -4.27 -7.40 17.78
N SER A 298 -4.41 -8.73 17.80
CA SER A 298 -4.22 -9.60 16.63
C SER A 298 -5.28 -9.33 15.55
N TYR A 299 -6.54 -9.11 15.95
CA TYR A 299 -7.60 -8.65 15.05
C TYR A 299 -7.30 -7.27 14.43
N LEU A 300 -6.89 -6.29 15.23
CA LEU A 300 -6.55 -4.95 14.75
C LEU A 300 -5.38 -4.96 13.75
N ASP A 301 -4.43 -5.88 13.94
CA ASP A 301 -3.21 -5.98 13.14
C ASP A 301 -3.40 -6.71 11.79
N SER A 302 -4.35 -7.66 11.73
CA SER A 302 -4.47 -8.63 10.64
C SER A 302 -5.89 -8.86 10.09
N GLY A 303 -6.92 -8.31 10.72
CA GLY A 303 -8.33 -8.48 10.33
C GLY A 303 -8.74 -7.61 9.14
N PRO A 304 -9.68 -8.08 8.29
CA PRO A 304 -10.13 -7.34 7.10
C PRO A 304 -10.97 -6.08 7.44
N GLU A 305 -11.53 -6.01 8.64
CA GLU A 305 -12.22 -4.84 9.22
C GLU A 305 -11.42 -4.22 10.39
N GLY A 306 -10.16 -4.63 10.57
CA GLY A 306 -9.23 -4.09 11.56
C GLY A 306 -8.52 -2.83 11.06
N LEU A 307 -7.50 -2.38 11.80
CA LEU A 307 -6.62 -1.28 11.41
C LEU A 307 -5.48 -1.74 10.48
N ALA A 308 -5.63 -2.90 9.83
CA ALA A 308 -4.61 -3.52 9.00
C ALA A 308 -4.30 -2.69 7.75
N VAL A 309 -3.02 -2.34 7.57
CA VAL A 309 -2.49 -1.58 6.41
C VAL A 309 -2.77 -2.34 5.12
N PRO A 310 -3.38 -1.77 4.06
CA PRO A 310 -3.56 -0.34 3.76
C PRO A 310 -4.95 0.24 4.11
N GLY A 311 -5.55 -0.19 5.22
CA GLY A 311 -6.72 0.44 5.82
C GLY A 311 -6.40 1.79 6.48
N ASP A 312 -6.95 2.04 7.67
CA ASP A 312 -6.85 3.36 8.33
C ASP A 312 -5.45 3.76 8.84
N LEU A 313 -4.46 2.85 8.73
CA LEU A 313 -3.07 3.07 9.08
C LEU A 313 -2.16 2.87 7.86
N GLY A 314 -1.12 3.70 7.75
CA GLY A 314 0.08 3.36 6.98
C GLY A 314 1.03 2.46 7.80
N VAL A 315 2.12 2.03 7.17
CA VAL A 315 3.15 1.17 7.80
C VAL A 315 3.65 1.71 9.14
N ILE A 316 4.06 2.99 9.23
CA ILE A 316 4.70 3.51 10.46
C ILE A 316 3.79 3.42 11.71
N PRO A 317 2.51 3.87 11.68
CA PRO A 317 1.57 3.59 12.76
C PRO A 317 1.36 2.10 13.03
N ALA A 318 1.24 1.25 12.01
CA ALA A 318 1.03 -0.18 12.22
C ALA A 318 2.23 -0.88 12.88
N GLU A 319 3.47 -0.46 12.59
CA GLU A 319 4.64 -0.97 13.32
C GLU A 319 4.63 -0.55 14.81
N ALA A 320 4.03 0.59 15.15
CA ALA A 320 3.81 0.96 16.56
C ALA A 320 2.79 0.04 17.25
N LEU A 321 1.72 -0.37 16.55
CA LEU A 321 0.76 -1.38 17.02
C LEU A 321 1.44 -2.76 17.20
N ARG A 322 2.16 -3.25 16.18
CA ARG A 322 2.97 -4.49 16.25
C ARG A 322 4.00 -4.48 17.36
N SER A 323 4.52 -3.30 17.71
CA SER A 323 5.47 -3.16 18.80
C SER A 323 4.91 -3.62 20.16
N LEU A 324 3.59 -3.77 20.31
CA LEU A 324 2.96 -4.41 21.46
C LEU A 324 2.97 -5.95 21.35
N ILE A 325 2.70 -6.51 20.16
CA ILE A 325 2.69 -7.96 19.89
C ILE A 325 4.09 -8.56 20.16
N GLY A 326 5.14 -7.93 19.62
CA GLY A 326 6.53 -8.38 19.76
C GLY A 326 7.14 -8.18 21.16
N ARG A 327 6.32 -8.09 22.22
CA ARG A 327 6.76 -7.84 23.62
C ARG A 327 6.14 -8.79 24.65
N THR A 328 5.33 -9.76 24.23
CA THR A 328 4.77 -10.83 25.08
C THR A 328 5.47 -12.16 24.85
#